data_AF-G4YP56-F1
#
_entry.id   AF-G4YP56-F1
#
_cell.length_a   1.000
_cell.length_b   1.000
_cell.length_c   1.000
_cell.angle_alpha   90.00
_cell.angle_beta   90.00
_cell.angle_gamma   90.00
#
_symmetry.space_group_name_H-M   'P 1'
#
loop_
_entity.id
_entity.type
_entity.pdbx_description
1 polymer ?
#
loop_
_entity_poly.entity_id
_entity_poly.type
_entity_poly.pdbx_seq_one_letter_code
_entity_poly.pdbx_strand_id
1 'polypeptide(L)'
;MVKVFLALSAALVMAAPVAASVSVSFVNSCSYAVSLYDNSKTETIAAGSSTSRDLASGYSGMFRDGTSDEATLAEFSVTGGYTWYDISVIPPGSGSCTSYDACKELTGKSGYNVAMSIAPDTSSAKSVSSSCATLTCESEECSDAYLYPSDDTKTHSCPDTLPFTVTFCPGGSSSSTTTTTTTTSSQQQSQTQSTTSAPAATTAAPEVASDYEYGTVSTSSTSTQSQTQTSTSTSTTSTTTTGSAASFSSATISSSFVYNGTDAGSAAGTYGKVTAMSSCTTEDVSVSDPVGPFSEEVSMVFRGPLNIYNIAVFNATSGSDWTKVSSYSQNGTQENMVFMNNLNIDYTGADSSPQGYSTADGSGTATESTTFGGSLADASDASVTGGGPCVSTGCEVNVMTETNCADEDGCIGYYDDMGFHGWDGGMKMFVTKVQMPTGSIVNRPAIWMLNAQVVRANQYGCNCRGEGSEGGCGELDIAEVIETNTDKDKVSTHYYFYDGSVSPGGDNYAVRPTDSAVTYVTIIDNSSTGTIKIIELGGDDFDFDVDAVSADQVTSWISASVENLLS
;
A
#
# COMPACT_ATOMS: atom_id res chain seq x y z
N MET A 1 35.45 43.55 51.82
CA MET A 1 35.17 42.10 51.92
C MET A 1 34.59 41.67 50.58
N VAL A 2 35.38 40.99 49.76
CA VAL A 2 34.96 40.50 48.44
C VAL A 2 34.13 39.23 48.67
N LYS A 3 32.86 39.23 48.26
CA LYS A 3 32.01 38.03 48.29
C LYS A 3 32.18 37.29 46.97
N VAL A 4 32.81 36.13 47.04
CA VAL A 4 32.89 35.15 45.95
C VAL A 4 31.58 34.38 45.93
N PHE A 5 30.86 34.43 44.80
CA PHE A 5 29.72 33.55 44.54
C PHE A 5 30.26 32.29 43.85
N LEU A 6 30.14 31.14 44.53
CA LEU A 6 30.30 29.83 43.92
C LEU A 6 28.99 29.49 43.19
N ALA A 7 29.03 29.36 41.87
CA ALA A 7 27.94 28.79 41.10
C ALA A 7 28.07 27.27 41.11
N LEU A 8 27.10 26.58 41.71
CA LEU A 8 26.93 25.13 41.56
C LEU A 8 26.13 24.89 40.27
N SER A 9 26.78 24.35 39.24
CA SER A 9 26.10 23.83 38.05
C SER A 9 25.47 22.48 38.38
N ALA A 10 24.15 22.42 38.47
CA ALA A 10 23.41 21.17 38.44
C ALA A 10 23.25 20.74 36.98
N ALA A 11 23.97 19.69 36.58
CA ALA A 11 23.74 19.02 35.31
C ALA A 11 22.45 18.20 35.41
N LEU A 12 21.39 18.67 34.76
CA LEU A 12 20.15 17.91 34.59
C LEU A 12 20.40 16.88 33.48
N VAL A 13 20.55 15.60 33.84
CA VAL A 13 20.57 14.50 32.88
C VAL A 13 19.13 14.32 32.40
N MET A 14 18.82 14.81 31.21
CA MET A 14 17.59 14.46 30.50
C MET A 14 17.71 12.97 30.13
N ALA A 15 17.01 12.09 30.85
CA ALA A 15 16.80 10.74 30.37
C ALA A 15 15.87 10.83 29.15
N ALA A 16 16.35 10.43 27.97
CA ALA A 16 15.48 10.26 26.81
C ALA A 16 14.36 9.27 27.17
N PRO A 17 13.12 9.47 26.70
CA PRO A 17 12.08 8.47 26.85
C PRO A 17 12.55 7.20 26.14
N VAL A 18 12.72 6.12 26.88
CA VAL A 18 12.93 4.80 26.29
C VAL A 18 11.61 4.44 25.62
N ALA A 19 11.63 4.32 24.29
CA ALA A 19 10.45 3.85 23.55
C ALA A 19 10.01 2.51 24.15
N ALA A 20 8.70 2.33 24.36
CA ALA A 20 8.18 1.06 24.82
C ALA A 20 8.47 -0.02 23.76
N SER A 21 9.12 -1.10 24.18
CA SER A 21 9.48 -2.23 23.33
C SER A 21 9.24 -3.55 24.04
N VAL A 22 8.76 -4.54 23.30
CA VAL A 22 8.53 -5.91 23.76
C VAL A 22 9.84 -6.67 23.64
N SER A 23 10.33 -7.23 24.75
CA SER A 23 11.54 -8.05 24.71
C SER A 23 11.21 -9.50 24.35
N VAL A 24 11.85 -10.01 23.30
CA VAL A 24 11.70 -11.40 22.83
C VAL A 24 13.05 -12.11 22.94
N SER A 25 13.09 -13.17 23.74
CA SER A 25 14.25 -14.03 23.90
C SER A 25 14.17 -15.22 22.95
N PHE A 26 15.20 -15.45 22.16
CA PHE A 26 15.32 -16.60 21.26
C PHE A 26 16.27 -17.61 21.88
N VAL A 27 15.75 -18.76 22.26
CA VAL A 27 16.48 -19.85 22.93
C VAL A 27 16.68 -20.99 21.97
N ASN A 28 17.94 -21.43 21.80
CA ASN A 28 18.25 -22.60 21.00
C ASN A 28 18.42 -23.83 21.89
N SER A 29 17.40 -24.67 21.97
CA SER A 29 17.42 -25.97 22.65
C SER A 29 17.72 -27.14 21.70
N CYS A 30 18.06 -26.85 20.44
CA CYS A 30 18.51 -27.84 19.48
C CYS A 30 19.93 -28.32 19.80
N SER A 31 20.30 -29.50 19.29
CA SER A 31 21.67 -30.03 19.41
C SER A 31 22.66 -29.40 18.42
N TYR A 32 22.18 -28.54 17.53
CA TYR A 32 22.94 -27.80 16.52
C TYR A 32 22.71 -26.30 16.67
N ALA A 33 23.52 -25.50 15.96
CA ALA A 33 23.37 -24.04 15.96
C ALA A 33 22.19 -23.63 15.07
N VAL A 34 21.37 -22.71 15.56
CA VAL A 34 20.27 -22.08 14.82
C VAL A 34 20.79 -20.81 14.16
N SER A 35 20.43 -20.60 12.90
CA SER A 35 20.70 -19.37 12.16
C SER A 35 19.48 -18.46 12.22
N LEU A 36 19.32 -17.72 13.32
CA LEU A 36 18.17 -16.84 13.52
C LEU A 36 18.16 -15.75 12.43
N TYR A 37 17.16 -15.80 11.56
CA TYR A 37 16.95 -14.86 10.46
C TYR A 37 15.65 -14.07 10.66
N ASP A 38 15.72 -12.76 10.46
CA ASP A 38 14.61 -11.79 10.65
C ASP A 38 14.23 -11.07 9.35
N ASN A 39 14.42 -11.73 8.19
CA ASN A 39 14.33 -11.17 6.84
C ASN A 39 15.34 -10.06 6.49
N SER A 40 16.15 -9.58 7.44
CA SER A 40 17.20 -8.58 7.19
C SER A 40 18.61 -9.14 7.44
N LYS A 41 18.81 -9.79 8.59
CA LYS A 41 20.10 -10.26 9.07
C LYS A 41 20.00 -11.66 9.66
N THR A 42 21.11 -12.39 9.58
CA THR A 42 21.25 -13.70 10.23
C THR A 42 22.19 -13.59 11.43
N GLU A 43 21.79 -14.16 12.56
CA GLU A 43 22.62 -14.32 13.76
C GLU A 43 22.67 -15.80 14.18
N THR A 44 23.87 -16.33 14.42
CA THR A 44 24.01 -17.71 14.89
C THR A 44 23.79 -17.80 16.40
N ILE A 45 22.83 -18.62 16.82
CA ILE A 45 22.62 -19.00 18.21
C ILE A 45 23.21 -20.40 18.41
N ALA A 46 24.32 -20.52 19.15
CA ALA A 46 24.90 -21.82 19.46
C ALA A 46 23.93 -22.70 20.25
N ALA A 47 24.09 -24.02 20.15
CA ALA A 47 23.29 -24.98 20.91
C ALA A 47 23.35 -24.67 22.42
N GLY A 48 22.19 -24.60 23.07
CA GLY A 48 22.03 -24.24 24.48
C GLY A 48 22.23 -22.76 24.82
N SER A 49 22.39 -21.89 23.81
CA SER A 49 22.53 -20.44 24.00
C SER A 49 21.24 -19.70 23.65
N SER A 50 21.20 -18.40 23.95
CA SER A 50 20.10 -17.53 23.59
C SER A 50 20.59 -16.15 23.13
N THR A 51 19.73 -15.45 22.39
CA THR A 51 19.88 -14.02 22.05
C THR A 51 18.54 -13.33 22.28
N SER A 52 18.48 -12.01 22.15
CA SER A 52 17.23 -11.26 22.35
C SER A 52 17.02 -10.18 21.29
N ARG A 53 15.77 -9.80 21.10
CA ARG A 53 15.34 -8.65 20.29
C ARG A 53 14.38 -7.81 21.12
N ASP A 54 14.47 -6.51 20.97
CA ASP A 54 13.47 -5.58 21.48
C ASP A 54 12.63 -5.10 20.29
N LEU A 55 11.36 -5.47 20.28
CA LEU A 55 10.40 -5.14 19.22
C LEU A 55 9.68 -3.86 19.62
N ALA A 56 9.97 -2.76 18.93
CA ALA A 56 9.29 -1.50 19.19
C ALA A 56 7.82 -1.55 18.79
N SER A 57 7.00 -0.64 19.33
CA SER A 57 5.66 -0.38 18.79
C SER A 57 5.74 -0.10 17.28
N GLY A 58 4.82 -0.69 16.51
CA GLY A 58 4.82 -0.69 15.04
C GLY A 58 5.63 -1.82 14.40
N TYR A 59 6.33 -2.66 15.17
CA TYR A 59 7.04 -3.81 14.61
C TYR A 59 6.06 -4.80 14.00
N SER A 60 6.32 -5.26 12.78
CA SER A 60 5.65 -6.40 12.14
C SER A 60 6.70 -7.22 11.38
N GLY A 61 6.79 -8.52 11.66
CA GLY A 61 7.74 -9.40 10.99
C GLY A 61 7.84 -10.79 11.60
N MET A 62 8.71 -11.61 11.01
CA MET A 62 8.89 -13.02 11.39
C MET A 62 10.34 -13.40 11.66
N PHE A 63 10.51 -14.44 12.46
CA PHE A 63 11.79 -15.03 12.81
C PHE A 63 11.82 -16.51 12.44
N ARG A 64 12.94 -16.98 11.87
CA ARG A 64 13.10 -18.38 11.45
C ARG A 64 14.53 -18.89 11.55
N ASP A 65 14.71 -20.21 11.45
CA ASP A 65 16.02 -20.85 11.34
C ASP A 65 16.45 -20.95 9.87
N GLY A 66 17.43 -20.14 9.48
CA GLY A 66 17.97 -20.06 8.12
C GLY A 66 17.22 -19.09 7.21
N THR A 67 17.79 -18.84 6.03
CA THR A 67 17.23 -17.88 5.06
C THR A 67 16.18 -18.49 4.13
N SER A 68 16.03 -19.82 4.13
CA SER A 68 15.02 -20.55 3.34
C SER A 68 13.61 -20.02 3.60
N ASP A 69 12.80 -19.91 2.55
CA ASP A 69 11.37 -19.61 2.67
C ASP A 69 10.58 -20.82 3.19
N GLU A 70 11.12 -22.03 3.03
CA GLU A 70 10.59 -23.27 3.60
C GLU A 70 11.09 -23.43 5.03
N ALA A 71 10.39 -22.82 5.98
CA ALA A 71 10.77 -22.80 7.39
C ALA A 71 9.58 -22.54 8.32
N THR A 72 9.68 -23.05 9.54
CA THR A 72 8.76 -22.70 10.63
C THR A 72 8.98 -21.25 11.04
N LEU A 73 7.92 -20.44 11.05
CA LEU A 73 7.98 -19.01 11.34
C LEU A 73 7.45 -18.72 12.76
N ALA A 74 8.14 -17.87 13.51
CA ALA A 74 7.56 -17.13 14.63
C ALA A 74 7.21 -15.72 14.17
N GLU A 75 5.93 -15.40 14.10
CA GLU A 75 5.44 -14.12 13.59
C GLU A 75 5.03 -13.23 14.77
N PHE A 76 5.36 -11.94 14.68
CA PHE A 76 5.03 -10.95 15.70
C PHE A 76 4.59 -9.64 15.06
N SER A 77 3.54 -9.03 15.62
CA SER A 77 3.16 -7.64 15.37
C SER A 77 2.93 -6.92 16.70
N VAL A 78 3.60 -5.81 16.94
CA VAL A 78 3.46 -5.00 18.16
C VAL A 78 2.70 -3.73 17.79
N THR A 79 1.40 -3.69 18.06
CA THR A 79 0.56 -2.54 17.71
C THR A 79 -0.68 -2.46 18.60
N GLY A 80 -1.24 -1.25 18.76
CA GLY A 80 -2.48 -1.04 19.51
C GLY A 80 -2.42 -1.39 21.00
N GLY A 81 -1.23 -1.42 21.62
CA GLY A 81 -1.05 -1.86 23.02
C GLY A 81 -0.98 -3.38 23.19
N TYR A 82 -0.86 -4.13 22.09
CA TYR A 82 -0.80 -5.58 22.06
C TYR A 82 0.42 -6.09 21.29
N THR A 83 0.92 -7.24 21.72
CA THR A 83 1.77 -8.11 20.91
C THR A 83 0.89 -9.21 20.34
N TRP A 84 0.65 -9.15 19.05
CA TRP A 84 0.07 -10.21 18.23
C TRP A 84 1.17 -11.17 17.82
N TYR A 85 0.90 -12.47 17.86
CA TYR A 85 1.88 -13.49 17.52
C TYR A 85 1.21 -14.79 17.12
N ASP A 86 1.92 -15.55 16.31
CA ASP A 86 1.53 -16.89 15.89
C ASP A 86 2.75 -17.69 15.42
N ILE A 87 2.52 -18.98 15.18
CA ILE A 87 3.47 -19.84 14.46
C ILE A 87 2.87 -20.10 13.09
N SER A 88 3.70 -20.12 12.05
CA SER A 88 3.27 -20.50 10.71
C SER A 88 4.16 -21.59 10.13
N VAL A 89 3.51 -22.58 9.52
CA VAL A 89 4.14 -23.65 8.74
C VAL A 89 3.48 -23.77 7.37
N ILE A 90 2.88 -22.68 6.88
CA ILE A 90 2.29 -22.61 5.55
C ILE A 90 3.38 -22.91 4.53
N PRO A 91 3.22 -23.94 3.66
CA PRO A 91 4.16 -24.17 2.57
C PRO A 91 4.34 -22.92 1.71
N PRO A 92 5.55 -22.40 1.48
CA PRO A 92 5.70 -21.17 0.72
C PRO A 92 5.28 -21.39 -0.74
N GLY A 93 4.56 -20.41 -1.31
CA GLY A 93 3.91 -20.54 -2.62
C GLY A 93 2.51 -21.17 -2.58
N SER A 94 1.91 -21.26 -1.40
CA SER A 94 0.58 -21.86 -1.17
C SER A 94 -0.60 -21.21 -1.92
N GLY A 95 -0.48 -19.96 -2.36
CA GLY A 95 -1.58 -19.26 -3.05
C GLY A 95 -2.84 -19.21 -2.18
N SER A 96 -3.90 -19.93 -2.60
CA SER A 96 -5.20 -19.98 -1.90
C SER A 96 -5.64 -21.41 -1.55
N CYS A 97 -4.69 -22.35 -1.38
CA CYS A 97 -5.01 -23.68 -0.87
C CYS A 97 -5.72 -23.59 0.50
N THR A 98 -6.66 -24.50 0.75
CA THR A 98 -7.56 -24.43 1.93
C THR A 98 -7.28 -25.56 2.93
N SER A 99 -6.18 -26.28 2.78
CA SER A 99 -5.71 -27.30 3.72
C SER A 99 -4.21 -27.51 3.56
N TYR A 100 -3.55 -27.97 4.63
CA TYR A 100 -2.12 -28.30 4.59
C TYR A 100 -1.75 -29.24 3.44
N ASP A 101 -2.50 -30.35 3.30
CA ASP A 101 -2.27 -31.33 2.24
C ASP A 101 -2.38 -30.71 0.84
N ALA A 102 -3.37 -29.83 0.62
CA ALA A 102 -3.52 -29.15 -0.65
C ALA A 102 -2.36 -28.18 -0.93
N CYS A 103 -1.88 -27.48 0.10
CA CYS A 103 -0.74 -26.59 0.01
C CYS A 103 0.56 -27.35 -0.28
N LYS A 104 0.76 -28.48 0.39
CA LYS A 104 1.92 -29.35 0.21
C LYS A 104 1.92 -30.04 -1.14
N GLU A 105 0.76 -30.48 -1.64
CA GLU A 105 0.61 -31.03 -2.98
C GLU A 105 0.90 -29.97 -4.05
N LEU A 106 0.42 -28.74 -3.85
CA LEU A 106 0.63 -27.63 -4.78
C LEU A 106 2.10 -27.19 -4.87
N THR A 107 2.75 -27.06 -3.72
CA THR A 107 4.09 -26.46 -3.63
C THR A 107 5.23 -27.49 -3.64
N GLY A 108 4.94 -28.75 -3.28
CA GLY A 108 5.94 -29.77 -3.00
C GLY A 108 6.78 -29.49 -1.74
N LYS A 109 6.37 -28.51 -0.92
CA LYS A 109 7.11 -28.03 0.27
C LYS A 109 6.32 -28.31 1.54
N SER A 110 7.00 -28.43 2.68
CA SER A 110 6.34 -28.66 3.97
C SER A 110 6.05 -27.38 4.75
N GLY A 111 6.75 -26.28 4.46
CA GLY A 111 6.70 -25.06 5.28
C GLY A 111 7.32 -25.23 6.68
N TYR A 112 8.02 -26.34 6.94
CA TYR A 112 8.50 -26.69 8.26
C TYR A 112 9.96 -27.14 8.21
N ASN A 113 10.78 -26.66 9.15
CA ASN A 113 12.18 -27.08 9.26
C ASN A 113 12.65 -27.35 10.69
N VAL A 114 12.10 -26.65 11.67
CA VAL A 114 12.50 -26.76 13.08
C VAL A 114 11.28 -26.69 14.00
N ALA A 115 11.29 -27.48 15.08
CA ALA A 115 10.28 -27.39 16.11
C ALA A 115 10.40 -26.06 16.85
N MET A 116 9.28 -25.44 17.17
CA MET A 116 9.25 -24.08 17.72
C MET A 116 8.15 -23.94 18.77
N SER A 117 8.40 -23.14 19.81
CA SER A 117 7.36 -22.67 20.71
C SER A 117 7.49 -21.17 20.96
N ILE A 118 6.36 -20.47 21.11
CA ILE A 118 6.30 -19.07 21.54
C ILE A 118 5.58 -19.01 22.89
N ALA A 119 6.25 -18.50 23.93
CA ALA A 119 5.72 -18.45 25.28
C ALA A 119 5.76 -17.00 25.84
N PRO A 120 4.61 -16.37 26.11
CA PRO A 120 4.57 -15.12 26.86
C PRO A 120 4.90 -15.34 28.34
N ASP A 121 5.68 -14.45 28.95
CA ASP A 121 5.91 -14.43 30.40
C ASP A 121 4.76 -13.69 31.09
N THR A 122 3.80 -14.48 31.57
CA THR A 122 2.62 -13.96 32.27
C THR A 122 2.82 -13.83 33.78
N SER A 123 4.02 -14.12 34.30
CA SER A 123 4.28 -14.17 35.75
C SER A 123 4.08 -12.83 36.46
N SER A 124 4.24 -11.72 35.74
CA SER A 124 4.07 -10.36 36.22
C SER A 124 2.65 -9.81 36.03
N ALA A 125 1.80 -10.52 35.25
CA ALA A 125 0.47 -10.07 34.89
C ALA A 125 -0.59 -10.50 35.93
N LYS A 126 -1.45 -9.57 36.36
CA LYS A 126 -2.56 -9.87 37.28
C LYS A 126 -3.68 -10.69 36.62
N SER A 127 -3.87 -10.50 35.31
CA SER A 127 -4.85 -11.20 34.48
C SER A 127 -4.48 -10.99 33.01
N VAL A 128 -4.49 -12.06 32.22
CA VAL A 128 -4.31 -12.02 30.76
C VAL A 128 -5.49 -12.70 30.08
N SER A 129 -5.76 -12.34 28.83
CA SER A 129 -6.80 -13.00 28.02
C SER A 129 -6.44 -14.47 27.78
N SER A 130 -7.42 -15.31 27.44
CA SER A 130 -7.15 -16.68 26.98
C SER A 130 -6.42 -16.73 25.64
N SER A 131 -6.42 -15.64 24.88
CA SER A 131 -5.64 -15.49 23.65
C SER A 131 -4.13 -15.38 23.95
N CYS A 132 -3.75 -14.91 25.14
CA CYS A 132 -2.35 -14.84 25.57
C CYS A 132 -1.86 -16.21 26.08
N ALA A 133 -1.55 -17.12 25.16
CA ALA A 133 -1.22 -18.53 25.43
C ALA A 133 0.14 -18.94 24.86
N THR A 134 0.74 -19.98 25.43
CA THR A 134 1.93 -20.61 24.82
C THR A 134 1.51 -21.40 23.57
N LEU A 135 2.21 -21.19 22.46
CA LEU A 135 2.04 -21.93 21.21
C LEU A 135 3.18 -22.92 21.04
N THR A 136 2.89 -24.14 20.58
CA THR A 136 3.91 -25.16 20.34
C THR A 136 3.67 -25.91 19.04
N CYS A 137 4.68 -25.92 18.18
CA CYS A 137 4.69 -26.63 16.92
C CYS A 137 5.88 -27.59 16.82
N GLU A 138 5.63 -28.89 16.94
CA GLU A 138 6.66 -29.94 16.92
C GLU A 138 6.65 -30.79 15.63
N SER A 139 5.76 -30.48 14.69
CA SER A 139 5.60 -31.20 13.43
C SER A 139 5.07 -30.28 12.32
N GLU A 140 5.19 -30.72 11.07
CA GLU A 140 4.72 -29.98 9.88
C GLU A 140 3.19 -29.76 9.88
N GLU A 141 2.44 -30.62 10.58
CA GLU A 141 1.01 -30.47 10.86
C GLU A 141 0.80 -30.33 12.36
N CYS A 142 0.91 -29.10 12.88
CA CYS A 142 0.71 -28.80 14.29
C CYS A 142 -0.53 -27.93 14.50
N SER A 143 -1.26 -28.16 15.58
CA SER A 143 -2.56 -27.49 15.83
C SER A 143 -2.44 -26.00 16.11
N ASP A 144 -1.28 -25.56 16.60
CA ASP A 144 -1.04 -24.20 17.09
C ASP A 144 -0.47 -23.29 16.01
N ALA A 145 -0.22 -23.80 14.79
CA ALA A 145 0.31 -23.01 13.68
C ALA A 145 -0.69 -22.84 12.55
N TYR A 146 -0.51 -21.78 11.78
CA TYR A 146 -1.10 -21.63 10.46
C TYR A 146 -0.62 -22.75 9.54
N LEU A 147 -1.56 -23.54 9.04
CA LEU A 147 -1.26 -24.64 8.10
C LEU A 147 -1.54 -24.29 6.64
N TYR A 148 -2.38 -23.28 6.40
CA TYR A 148 -2.75 -22.78 5.08
C TYR A 148 -3.22 -21.31 5.19
N PRO A 149 -3.27 -20.54 4.08
CA PRO A 149 -3.48 -19.09 4.12
C PRO A 149 -4.76 -18.59 4.80
N SER A 150 -5.85 -19.37 4.75
CA SER A 150 -7.14 -19.00 5.36
C SER A 150 -7.40 -19.73 6.68
N ASP A 151 -6.36 -20.12 7.41
CA ASP A 151 -6.46 -20.75 8.73
C ASP A 151 -6.57 -19.69 9.85
N ASP A 152 -7.54 -18.77 9.74
CA ASP A 152 -7.61 -17.49 10.48
C ASP A 152 -7.86 -17.62 12.01
N THR A 153 -7.71 -18.81 12.57
CA THR A 153 -7.95 -19.10 14.00
C THR A 153 -6.68 -19.15 14.84
N LYS A 154 -5.50 -18.93 14.23
CA LYS A 154 -4.20 -19.20 14.85
C LYS A 154 -3.49 -17.97 15.40
N THR A 155 -3.99 -16.76 15.16
CA THR A 155 -3.40 -15.55 15.73
C THR A 155 -3.76 -15.40 17.21
N HIS A 156 -2.73 -15.18 18.02
CA HIS A 156 -2.83 -14.96 19.46
C HIS A 156 -2.41 -13.54 19.83
N SER A 157 -2.81 -13.07 21.01
CA SER A 157 -2.42 -11.73 21.48
C SER A 157 -2.25 -11.63 22.99
N CYS A 158 -1.24 -10.86 23.39
CA CYS A 158 -0.95 -10.46 24.77
C CYS A 158 -0.81 -8.93 24.84
N PRO A 159 -0.95 -8.32 26.03
CA PRO A 159 -0.50 -6.94 26.22
C PRO A 159 0.98 -6.78 25.82
N ASP A 160 1.32 -5.67 25.17
CA ASP A 160 2.69 -5.33 24.71
C ASP A 160 3.69 -5.04 25.85
N THR A 161 3.26 -5.23 27.09
CA THR A 161 4.08 -5.11 28.30
C THR A 161 4.70 -6.45 28.73
N LEU A 162 4.31 -7.56 28.11
CA LEU A 162 4.81 -8.89 28.45
C LEU A 162 5.99 -9.29 27.57
N PRO A 163 7.10 -9.78 28.16
CA PRO A 163 8.18 -10.34 27.38
C PRO A 163 7.82 -11.75 26.88
N PHE A 164 8.48 -12.17 25.81
CA PHE A 164 8.25 -13.47 25.17
C PHE A 164 9.53 -14.30 25.11
N THR A 165 9.37 -15.62 25.06
CA THR A 165 10.43 -16.57 24.74
C THR A 165 10.05 -17.40 23.53
N VAL A 166 10.82 -17.31 22.46
CA VAL A 166 10.78 -18.22 21.32
C VAL A 166 11.83 -19.31 21.56
N THR A 167 11.42 -20.58 21.58
CA THR A 167 12.34 -21.71 21.77
C THR A 167 12.38 -22.57 20.52
N PHE A 168 13.57 -22.71 19.94
CA PHE A 168 13.85 -23.71 18.92
C PHE A 168 14.13 -25.06 19.58
N CYS A 169 13.51 -26.13 19.07
CA CYS A 169 13.53 -27.46 19.64
C CYS A 169 13.08 -27.53 21.11
N PRO A 170 11.84 -27.11 21.46
CA PRO A 170 11.36 -27.08 22.85
C PRO A 170 11.43 -28.45 23.56
N GLY A 171 11.28 -29.56 22.82
CA GLY A 171 11.47 -30.93 23.33
C GLY A 171 12.92 -31.41 23.49
N GLY A 172 13.92 -30.59 23.16
CA GLY A 172 15.35 -30.88 23.37
C GLY A 172 16.04 -31.75 22.32
N SER A 173 15.38 -32.08 21.19
CA SER A 173 15.99 -32.72 20.02
C SER A 173 15.08 -32.66 18.79
N SER A 174 15.43 -31.90 17.74
CA SER A 174 15.03 -32.23 16.37
C SER A 174 16.27 -32.64 15.59
N SER A 175 16.15 -33.64 14.71
CA SER A 175 17.23 -34.06 13.82
C SER A 175 17.27 -33.09 12.65
N SER A 176 18.43 -32.57 12.25
CA SER A 176 18.52 -31.79 11.01
C SER A 176 18.18 -32.71 9.84
N THR A 177 17.08 -32.47 9.13
CA THR A 177 16.87 -33.11 7.83
C THR A 177 17.82 -32.43 6.84
N THR A 178 19.04 -32.96 6.72
CA THR A 178 19.92 -32.63 5.61
C THR A 178 19.32 -33.25 4.35
N THR A 179 18.81 -32.41 3.44
CA THR A 179 18.48 -32.81 2.06
C THR A 179 19.71 -33.46 1.44
N THR A 180 19.68 -34.79 1.39
CA THR A 180 20.72 -35.61 0.76
C THR A 180 20.52 -35.53 -0.75
N THR A 181 21.40 -34.81 -1.43
CA THR A 181 21.60 -34.97 -2.88
C THR A 181 21.90 -36.45 -3.14
N THR A 182 21.03 -37.11 -3.91
CA THR A 182 21.19 -38.52 -4.26
C THR A 182 22.34 -38.68 -5.25
N THR A 183 23.57 -38.82 -4.76
CA THR A 183 24.67 -39.42 -5.52
C THR A 183 24.73 -40.91 -5.23
N THR A 184 24.16 -41.69 -6.14
CA THR A 184 24.21 -43.15 -6.14
C THR A 184 25.65 -43.62 -6.40
N SER A 185 26.39 -43.93 -5.34
CA SER A 185 27.66 -44.66 -5.43
C SER A 185 27.39 -46.16 -5.38
N SER A 186 27.49 -46.82 -6.53
CA SER A 186 27.47 -48.29 -6.62
C SER A 186 28.83 -48.86 -6.22
N GLN A 187 28.79 -49.91 -5.39
CA GLN A 187 29.97 -50.65 -4.97
C GLN A 187 30.60 -51.41 -6.14
N GLN A 188 31.93 -51.40 -6.12
CA GLN A 188 32.86 -52.14 -6.96
C GLN A 188 32.62 -53.65 -6.90
N GLN A 189 32.30 -54.27 -8.04
CA GLN A 189 32.61 -55.68 -8.27
C GLN A 189 33.18 -55.87 -9.69
N SER A 190 34.28 -56.62 -9.74
CA SER A 190 35.15 -56.87 -10.89
C SER A 190 34.47 -57.67 -12.00
N GLN A 191 34.59 -57.25 -13.27
CA GLN A 191 34.94 -58.11 -14.42
C GLN A 191 35.07 -57.35 -15.77
N THR A 192 36.25 -57.50 -16.39
CA THR A 192 36.60 -57.70 -17.80
C THR A 192 35.97 -56.85 -18.94
N GLN A 193 36.79 -55.90 -19.44
CA GLN A 193 37.14 -55.60 -20.85
C GLN A 193 36.14 -55.87 -22.00
N SER A 194 35.70 -54.81 -22.69
CA SER A 194 35.70 -54.73 -24.17
C SER A 194 35.45 -53.30 -24.67
N THR A 195 36.24 -52.92 -25.67
CA THR A 195 36.32 -51.64 -26.37
C THR A 195 35.17 -51.41 -27.36
N THR A 196 34.63 -50.18 -27.44
CA THR A 196 34.21 -49.58 -28.72
C THR A 196 34.10 -48.05 -28.62
N SER A 197 34.34 -47.39 -29.74
CA SER A 197 34.78 -46.00 -29.93
C SER A 197 33.73 -45.04 -30.48
N ALA A 198 33.77 -43.79 -29.99
CA ALA A 198 33.53 -42.49 -30.66
C ALA A 198 32.12 -42.15 -31.24
N PRO A 199 31.80 -40.87 -31.61
CA PRO A 199 32.50 -39.59 -31.40
C PRO A 199 31.64 -38.45 -30.80
N ALA A 200 32.33 -37.31 -30.59
CA ALA A 200 31.89 -36.02 -30.10
C ALA A 200 30.89 -35.25 -31.00
N ALA A 201 30.16 -34.32 -30.38
CA ALA A 201 29.63 -33.12 -31.02
C ALA A 201 29.74 -31.92 -30.05
N THR A 202 30.73 -31.08 -30.33
CA THR A 202 30.88 -29.70 -29.89
C THR A 202 29.85 -28.82 -30.59
N THR A 203 29.31 -27.78 -29.95
CA THR A 203 29.24 -26.41 -30.53
C THR A 203 28.94 -25.42 -29.40
N ALA A 204 29.75 -24.36 -29.36
CA ALA A 204 29.80 -23.32 -28.35
C ALA A 204 28.79 -22.19 -28.59
N ALA A 205 28.44 -21.48 -27.50
CA ALA A 205 27.88 -20.14 -27.51
C ALA A 205 29.02 -19.10 -27.56
N PRO A 206 28.83 -17.93 -28.20
CA PRO A 206 29.77 -16.81 -28.07
C PRO A 206 29.29 -15.81 -27.00
N GLU A 207 30.20 -15.51 -26.07
CA GLU A 207 30.23 -14.27 -25.28
C GLU A 207 30.56 -13.08 -26.20
N VAL A 208 29.99 -11.90 -25.91
CA VAL A 208 30.52 -10.62 -26.39
C VAL A 208 30.74 -9.73 -25.19
N ALA A 209 32.01 -9.36 -25.01
CA ALA A 209 32.55 -8.55 -23.95
C ALA A 209 32.31 -7.05 -24.16
N SER A 210 32.32 -6.37 -23.02
CA SER A 210 32.36 -4.94 -22.75
C SER A 210 33.54 -4.21 -23.40
N ASP A 211 33.29 -2.98 -23.87
CA ASP A 211 34.30 -1.90 -23.84
C ASP A 211 33.62 -0.53 -23.97
N TYR A 212 33.66 0.29 -22.91
CA TYR A 212 33.35 1.73 -23.01
C TYR A 212 34.31 2.53 -22.11
N GLU A 213 35.19 3.24 -22.79
CA GLU A 213 36.22 4.14 -22.28
C GLU A 213 35.62 5.54 -22.07
N TYR A 214 35.79 6.11 -20.85
CA TYR A 214 35.27 7.43 -20.48
C TYR A 214 36.34 8.51 -20.72
N GLY A 215 36.14 9.34 -21.75
CA GLY A 215 36.95 10.51 -22.06
C GLY A 215 36.44 11.75 -21.32
N THR A 216 37.33 12.35 -20.54
CA THR A 216 37.14 13.59 -19.77
C THR A 216 37.21 14.84 -20.65
N VAL A 217 36.37 15.85 -20.36
CA VAL A 217 36.64 17.26 -20.72
C VAL A 217 36.48 18.11 -19.47
N SER A 218 37.58 18.80 -19.15
CA SER A 218 37.70 19.80 -18.10
C SER A 218 37.75 21.18 -18.76
N THR A 219 36.98 22.15 -18.24
CA THR A 219 37.39 23.56 -18.26
C THR A 219 36.82 24.29 -17.06
N SER A 220 37.71 24.78 -16.20
CA SER A 220 37.46 25.57 -15.01
C SER A 220 37.43 27.07 -15.30
N SER A 221 36.59 27.80 -14.53
CA SER A 221 36.86 29.10 -13.87
C SER A 221 37.04 30.35 -14.78
N THR A 222 36.55 31.56 -14.47
CA THR A 222 36.71 32.35 -13.23
C THR A 222 35.86 33.64 -13.28
N SER A 223 35.22 33.97 -12.15
CA SER A 223 34.79 35.27 -11.54
C SER A 223 34.27 36.47 -12.37
N THR A 224 33.23 37.16 -11.85
CA THR A 224 33.33 38.46 -11.13
C THR A 224 31.94 38.91 -10.60
N GLN A 225 31.87 39.37 -9.35
CA GLN A 225 30.70 40.00 -8.72
C GLN A 225 30.45 41.42 -9.28
N SER A 226 29.20 41.84 -9.45
CA SER A 226 28.65 43.02 -8.77
C SER A 226 27.15 43.21 -9.02
N GLN A 227 26.49 43.75 -8.01
CA GLN A 227 25.06 43.98 -7.82
C GLN A 227 24.46 44.95 -8.86
N THR A 228 23.19 44.72 -9.23
CA THR A 228 22.21 45.79 -9.47
C THR A 228 20.81 45.25 -9.16
N GLN A 229 20.21 45.75 -8.07
CA GLN A 229 18.79 45.61 -7.79
C GLN A 229 18.00 46.40 -8.84
N THR A 230 17.05 45.77 -9.50
CA THR A 230 15.97 46.46 -10.20
C THR A 230 14.70 45.64 -10.06
N SER A 231 13.83 46.12 -9.17
CA SER A 231 12.48 45.65 -8.97
C SER A 231 11.70 45.76 -10.28
N THR A 232 11.26 44.63 -10.82
CA THR A 232 10.28 44.58 -11.91
C THR A 232 9.14 43.68 -11.46
N SER A 233 8.09 44.30 -10.96
CA SER A 233 6.81 43.67 -10.68
C SER A 233 6.13 43.33 -12.02
N THR A 234 6.26 42.08 -12.45
CA THR A 234 5.49 41.54 -13.57
C THR A 234 4.10 41.17 -13.04
N SER A 235 3.13 42.03 -13.33
CA SER A 235 1.72 41.79 -13.05
C SER A 235 1.21 40.81 -14.11
N THR A 236 1.08 39.54 -13.74
CA THR A 236 0.35 38.55 -14.55
C THR A 236 -1.12 38.93 -14.52
N THR A 237 -1.62 39.43 -15.65
CA THR A 237 -3.04 39.77 -15.83
C THR A 237 -3.78 38.46 -16.04
N SER A 238 -4.34 37.91 -14.96
CA SER A 238 -5.36 36.86 -15.04
C SER A 238 -6.57 37.46 -15.75
N THR A 239 -6.81 37.00 -16.97
CA THR A 239 -8.01 37.38 -17.72
C THR A 239 -9.14 36.55 -17.14
N THR A 240 -9.83 37.09 -16.12
CA THR A 240 -11.05 36.50 -15.57
C THR A 240 -12.16 36.67 -16.60
N THR A 241 -12.30 35.71 -17.50
CA THR A 241 -13.57 35.49 -18.20
C THR A 241 -14.54 34.98 -17.15
N THR A 242 -15.40 35.88 -16.66
CA THR A 242 -16.54 35.54 -15.80
C THR A 242 -17.57 34.79 -16.65
N GLY A 243 -17.29 33.52 -16.97
CA GLY A 243 -18.33 32.57 -17.34
C GLY A 243 -19.24 32.43 -16.12
N SER A 244 -20.56 32.54 -16.31
CA SER A 244 -21.50 32.23 -15.24
C SER A 244 -21.32 30.75 -14.87
N ALA A 245 -21.01 30.45 -13.61
CA ALA A 245 -20.91 29.07 -13.15
C ALA A 245 -22.20 28.31 -13.50
N ALA A 246 -22.05 27.08 -13.97
CA ALA A 246 -23.18 26.28 -14.45
C ALA A 246 -24.03 25.76 -13.28
N SER A 247 -25.33 25.62 -13.55
CA SER A 247 -26.28 24.91 -12.68
C SER A 247 -26.89 23.75 -13.45
N PHE A 248 -27.01 22.62 -12.76
CA PHE A 248 -27.47 21.33 -13.28
C PHE A 248 -28.81 20.93 -12.66
N SER A 249 -29.70 21.91 -12.45
CA SER A 249 -30.98 21.69 -11.77
C SER A 249 -31.91 20.66 -12.42
N SER A 250 -31.67 20.27 -13.68
CA SER A 250 -32.38 19.20 -14.38
C SER A 250 -31.75 17.81 -14.24
N ALA A 251 -30.51 17.72 -13.75
CA ALA A 251 -29.83 16.44 -13.55
C ALA A 251 -30.56 15.64 -12.47
N THR A 252 -30.81 14.36 -12.74
CA THR A 252 -31.47 13.47 -11.77
C THR A 252 -30.41 12.65 -11.06
N ILE A 253 -30.40 12.70 -9.73
CA ILE A 253 -29.58 11.81 -8.92
C ILE A 253 -30.26 10.44 -8.96
N SER A 254 -29.60 9.43 -9.53
CA SER A 254 -30.12 8.06 -9.59
C SER A 254 -29.75 7.22 -8.36
N SER A 255 -28.63 7.55 -7.74
CA SER A 255 -28.18 6.97 -6.49
C SER A 255 -27.21 7.90 -5.78
N SER A 256 -27.06 7.75 -4.47
CA SER A 256 -26.06 8.51 -3.71
C SER A 256 -25.68 7.84 -2.40
N PHE A 257 -24.52 8.22 -1.88
CA PHE A 257 -24.07 7.87 -0.54
C PHE A 257 -23.47 9.12 0.13
N VAL A 258 -23.51 9.18 1.46
CA VAL A 258 -22.95 10.32 2.21
C VAL A 258 -22.27 9.86 3.49
N TYR A 259 -21.07 10.38 3.70
CA TYR A 259 -20.35 10.36 4.97
C TYR A 259 -20.42 11.77 5.58
N ASN A 260 -20.66 11.88 6.89
CA ASN A 260 -20.75 13.17 7.58
C ASN A 260 -20.08 13.10 8.95
N GLY A 261 -19.53 14.22 9.41
CA GLY A 261 -18.95 14.29 10.75
C GLY A 261 -17.77 13.32 10.88
N THR A 262 -17.78 12.50 11.93
CA THR A 262 -16.71 11.53 12.17
C THR A 262 -16.54 10.56 11.01
N ASP A 263 -17.65 10.16 10.36
CA ASP A 263 -17.63 9.28 9.19
C ASP A 263 -17.02 9.94 7.96
N ALA A 264 -17.02 11.27 7.87
CA ALA A 264 -16.33 12.03 6.83
C ALA A 264 -14.85 12.31 7.18
N GLY A 265 -14.39 11.90 8.36
CA GLY A 265 -13.01 12.13 8.83
C GLY A 265 -12.86 13.25 9.86
N SER A 266 -13.96 13.79 10.41
CA SER A 266 -13.90 14.92 11.36
C SER A 266 -13.40 14.53 12.76
N ALA A 267 -13.08 13.27 13.00
CA ALA A 267 -12.35 12.88 14.19
C ALA A 267 -11.01 13.64 14.21
N ALA A 268 -10.34 13.72 15.36
CA ALA A 268 -8.95 14.15 15.42
C ALA A 268 -8.04 12.95 15.68
N GLY A 269 -6.88 12.93 15.04
CA GLY A 269 -5.82 11.96 15.33
C GLY A 269 -4.68 12.03 14.31
N THR A 270 -3.97 10.93 14.19
CA THR A 270 -2.65 10.91 13.56
C THR A 270 -2.51 9.79 12.54
N TYR A 271 -1.80 10.03 11.45
CA TYR A 271 -1.36 8.97 10.53
C TYR A 271 0.17 9.01 10.35
N GLY A 272 0.76 7.89 9.93
CA GLY A 272 2.19 7.77 9.67
C GLY A 272 2.55 8.22 8.25
N LYS A 273 2.99 9.47 8.08
CA LYS A 273 3.55 9.98 6.82
C LYS A 273 4.86 9.27 6.53
N VAL A 274 4.98 8.60 5.38
CA VAL A 274 6.24 7.96 4.96
C VAL A 274 7.28 9.04 4.66
N THR A 275 8.47 8.90 5.23
CA THR A 275 9.62 9.80 5.05
C THR A 275 10.78 9.13 4.31
N ALA A 276 10.85 7.80 4.35
CA ALA A 276 11.83 7.01 3.61
C ALA A 276 11.24 5.67 3.19
N MET A 277 11.28 5.36 1.89
CA MET A 277 10.78 4.10 1.33
C MET A 277 11.60 2.88 1.77
N SER A 278 12.92 2.99 1.77
CA SER A 278 13.85 1.88 2.04
C SER A 278 13.66 1.19 3.38
N SER A 279 13.36 1.97 4.41
CA SER A 279 13.15 1.51 5.79
C SER A 279 11.69 1.60 6.21
N CYS A 280 10.80 1.96 5.29
CA CYS A 280 9.42 2.35 5.54
C CYS A 280 9.24 3.23 6.79
N THR A 281 10.11 4.22 6.94
CA THR A 281 10.11 5.07 8.13
C THR A 281 9.02 6.11 8.04
N THR A 282 8.23 6.23 9.09
CA THR A 282 7.11 7.17 9.18
C THR A 282 7.36 8.27 10.20
N GLU A 283 6.67 9.40 10.01
CA GLU A 283 6.54 10.49 10.97
C GLU A 283 5.04 10.73 11.22
N ASP A 284 4.65 10.88 12.49
CA ASP A 284 3.25 11.16 12.84
C ASP A 284 2.82 12.53 12.31
N VAL A 285 1.71 12.54 11.56
CA VAL A 285 1.03 13.76 11.12
C VAL A 285 -0.32 13.84 11.81
N SER A 286 -0.52 14.89 12.61
CA SER A 286 -1.81 15.20 13.23
C SER A 286 -2.73 15.90 12.26
N VAL A 287 -3.94 15.38 12.09
CA VAL A 287 -4.99 15.99 11.26
C VAL A 287 -6.20 16.32 12.12
N SER A 288 -6.76 17.50 11.87
CA SER A 288 -7.96 18.00 12.56
C SER A 288 -8.96 18.65 11.60
N ASP A 289 -8.74 18.53 10.29
CA ASP A 289 -9.66 19.05 9.29
C ASP A 289 -10.96 18.21 9.29
N PRO A 290 -12.15 18.81 9.09
CA PRO A 290 -13.40 18.09 9.10
C PRO A 290 -13.54 16.93 8.09
N VAL A 291 -12.74 16.91 7.02
CA VAL A 291 -12.67 15.76 6.09
C VAL A 291 -11.40 14.91 6.25
N GLY A 292 -10.72 15.05 7.39
CA GLY A 292 -9.54 14.28 7.73
C GLY A 292 -8.40 14.47 6.72
N PRO A 293 -7.59 13.44 6.47
CA PRO A 293 -6.46 13.49 5.55
C PRO A 293 -6.84 13.84 4.10
N PHE A 294 -8.12 13.75 3.72
CA PHE A 294 -8.58 14.17 2.39
C PHE A 294 -8.64 15.69 2.25
N SER A 295 -8.33 16.45 3.30
CA SER A 295 -8.02 17.87 3.19
C SER A 295 -6.68 18.15 2.51
N GLU A 296 -5.76 17.18 2.53
CA GLU A 296 -4.48 17.21 1.82
C GLU A 296 -4.64 16.75 0.36
N GLU A 297 -3.55 16.71 -0.40
CA GLU A 297 -3.53 16.20 -1.78
C GLU A 297 -4.11 14.79 -1.91
N VAL A 298 -5.01 14.60 -2.88
CA VAL A 298 -5.59 13.29 -3.21
C VAL A 298 -5.35 12.91 -4.68
N SER A 299 -5.41 11.61 -4.95
CA SER A 299 -5.33 10.96 -6.26
C SER A 299 -6.58 10.10 -6.47
N MET A 300 -7.09 10.07 -7.69
CA MET A 300 -8.10 9.08 -8.11
C MET A 300 -7.39 7.87 -8.71
N VAL A 301 -7.88 6.68 -8.45
CA VAL A 301 -7.39 5.41 -9.00
C VAL A 301 -8.54 4.66 -9.65
N PHE A 302 -8.25 4.01 -10.77
CA PHE A 302 -9.20 3.35 -11.64
C PHE A 302 -8.71 1.94 -11.94
N ARG A 303 -9.62 0.95 -11.88
CA ARG A 303 -9.34 -0.45 -12.23
C ARG A 303 -10.33 -0.97 -13.26
N GLY A 304 -9.81 -1.67 -14.25
CA GLY A 304 -10.61 -2.31 -15.29
C GLY A 304 -11.35 -3.57 -14.82
N PRO A 305 -12.33 -4.06 -15.59
CA PRO A 305 -12.79 -3.56 -16.89
C PRO A 305 -13.60 -2.26 -16.79
N LEU A 306 -13.07 -1.16 -17.33
CA LEU A 306 -13.62 0.19 -17.13
C LEU A 306 -13.37 1.05 -18.37
N ASN A 307 -14.41 1.76 -18.82
CA ASN A 307 -14.27 2.85 -19.78
C ASN A 307 -14.38 4.19 -19.04
N ILE A 308 -13.44 5.10 -19.29
CA ILE A 308 -13.37 6.45 -18.74
C ILE A 308 -13.54 7.41 -19.91
N TYR A 309 -14.69 8.07 -19.99
CA TYR A 309 -15.01 9.01 -21.06
C TYR A 309 -14.49 10.40 -20.75
N ASN A 310 -14.72 10.85 -19.51
CA ASN A 310 -14.36 12.19 -19.05
C ASN A 310 -14.01 12.21 -17.57
N ILE A 311 -13.07 13.08 -17.20
CA ILE A 311 -12.80 13.47 -15.80
C ILE A 311 -12.76 14.99 -15.73
N ALA A 312 -13.35 15.58 -14.70
CA ALA A 312 -13.13 16.97 -14.35
C ALA A 312 -12.91 17.10 -12.85
N VAL A 313 -11.92 17.89 -12.46
CA VAL A 313 -11.61 18.18 -11.06
C VAL A 313 -11.86 19.64 -10.78
N PHE A 314 -12.55 19.93 -9.68
CA PHE A 314 -12.92 21.27 -9.27
C PHE A 314 -12.45 21.54 -7.85
N ASN A 315 -11.94 22.74 -7.60
CA ASN A 315 -11.60 23.21 -6.26
C ASN A 315 -12.47 24.42 -5.89
N ALA A 316 -12.70 24.60 -4.60
CA ALA A 316 -13.42 25.74 -4.06
C ALA A 316 -12.79 26.27 -2.78
N THR A 317 -13.24 27.46 -2.40
CA THR A 317 -13.07 28.00 -1.05
C THR A 317 -14.46 28.28 -0.49
N SER A 318 -14.57 28.41 0.83
CA SER A 318 -15.86 28.61 1.48
C SER A 318 -16.61 29.83 0.90
N GLY A 319 -17.79 29.59 0.34
CA GLY A 319 -18.65 30.60 -0.26
C GLY A 319 -18.30 31.01 -1.70
N SER A 320 -17.35 30.32 -2.36
CA SER A 320 -17.07 30.52 -3.79
C SER A 320 -17.70 29.44 -4.66
N ASP A 321 -17.85 29.74 -5.95
CA ASP A 321 -18.13 28.72 -6.96
C ASP A 321 -16.95 27.73 -7.06
N TRP A 322 -17.24 26.53 -7.54
CA TRP A 322 -16.29 25.43 -7.69
C TRP A 322 -15.66 25.52 -9.07
N THR A 323 -14.38 25.89 -9.13
CA THR A 323 -13.67 26.17 -10.39
C THR A 323 -12.94 24.93 -10.90
N LYS A 324 -13.08 24.62 -12.19
CA LYS A 324 -12.40 23.50 -12.84
C LYS A 324 -10.89 23.77 -12.87
N VAL A 325 -10.11 22.81 -12.38
CA VAL A 325 -8.64 22.91 -12.28
C VAL A 325 -7.90 21.85 -13.10
N SER A 326 -8.58 20.76 -13.46
CA SER A 326 -8.05 19.72 -14.35
C SER A 326 -9.17 19.08 -15.16
N SER A 327 -8.84 18.59 -16.36
CA SER A 327 -9.81 17.94 -17.23
C SER A 327 -9.19 16.81 -18.06
N TYR A 328 -10.00 15.79 -18.35
CA TYR A 328 -9.68 14.72 -19.28
C TYR A 328 -10.91 14.38 -20.14
N SER A 329 -10.66 14.06 -21.40
CA SER A 329 -11.63 13.51 -22.34
C SER A 329 -10.93 12.48 -23.22
N GLN A 330 -11.53 11.30 -23.38
CA GLN A 330 -11.02 10.26 -24.28
C GLN A 330 -10.88 10.74 -25.75
N ASN A 331 -11.52 11.86 -26.09
CA ASN A 331 -11.44 12.49 -27.40
C ASN A 331 -10.22 13.42 -27.58
N GLY A 332 -9.26 13.37 -26.65
CA GLY A 332 -7.94 14.00 -26.80
C GLY A 332 -7.67 15.21 -25.90
N THR A 333 -8.50 15.45 -24.87
CA THR A 333 -8.22 16.47 -23.85
C THR A 333 -7.53 15.82 -22.65
N GLN A 334 -6.43 16.41 -22.19
CA GLN A 334 -5.76 16.08 -20.94
C GLN A 334 -5.07 17.34 -20.43
N GLU A 335 -5.73 18.09 -19.55
CA GLU A 335 -5.27 19.38 -19.04
C GLU A 335 -4.98 19.27 -17.55
N ASN A 336 -3.76 19.65 -17.15
CA ASN A 336 -3.29 19.56 -15.77
C ASN A 336 -3.55 18.18 -15.15
N MET A 337 -3.26 17.13 -15.92
CA MET A 337 -3.49 15.75 -15.52
C MET A 337 -2.47 14.83 -16.20
N VAL A 338 -1.90 13.91 -15.44
CA VAL A 338 -1.07 12.81 -15.94
C VAL A 338 -1.65 11.48 -15.48
N PHE A 339 -1.64 10.49 -16.36
CA PHE A 339 -2.03 9.11 -16.03
C PHE A 339 -0.78 8.31 -15.71
N MET A 340 -0.80 7.65 -14.56
CA MET A 340 0.34 6.90 -14.03
C MET A 340 -0.13 5.52 -13.56
N ASN A 341 0.80 4.60 -13.32
CA ASN A 341 0.51 3.28 -12.77
C ASN A 341 1.69 2.78 -11.94
N ASN A 342 1.50 1.66 -11.24
CA ASN A 342 2.53 1.04 -10.41
C ASN A 342 3.36 -0.02 -11.17
N LEU A 343 3.62 0.20 -12.46
CA LEU A 343 4.35 -0.75 -13.30
C LEU A 343 5.82 -0.35 -13.55
N ASN A 344 6.27 0.78 -13.00
CA ASN A 344 7.65 1.26 -13.10
C ASN A 344 8.54 0.63 -12.01
N ILE A 345 8.56 -0.71 -11.96
CA ILE A 345 9.23 -1.46 -10.90
C ILE A 345 10.74 -1.42 -11.10
N ASP A 346 11.47 -0.91 -10.10
CA ASP A 346 12.93 -0.98 -10.07
C ASP A 346 13.40 -2.33 -9.48
N TYR A 347 13.88 -3.22 -10.34
CA TYR A 347 14.44 -4.52 -9.95
C TYR A 347 15.92 -4.48 -9.55
N THR A 348 16.56 -3.31 -9.58
CA THR A 348 17.98 -3.16 -9.20
C THR A 348 18.18 -3.19 -7.69
N GLY A 349 17.09 -3.10 -6.92
CA GLY A 349 17.11 -2.99 -5.47
C GLY A 349 17.31 -1.56 -4.97
N ALA A 350 17.16 -0.56 -5.85
CA ALA A 350 16.98 0.81 -5.40
C ALA A 350 15.55 0.95 -4.83
N ASP A 351 15.45 1.60 -3.68
CA ASP A 351 14.18 1.79 -2.97
C ASP A 351 13.38 2.98 -3.56
N SER A 352 12.92 2.82 -4.80
CA SER A 352 12.11 3.80 -5.52
C SER A 352 10.62 3.45 -5.51
N SER A 353 9.78 4.44 -5.77
CA SER A 353 8.37 4.22 -6.03
C SER A 353 8.19 3.35 -7.29
N PRO A 354 7.23 2.40 -7.31
CA PRO A 354 6.85 1.73 -8.55
C PRO A 354 6.00 2.63 -9.47
N GLN A 355 5.73 3.87 -9.07
CA GLN A 355 4.97 4.84 -9.87
C GLN A 355 5.74 5.23 -11.13
N GLY A 356 5.03 5.30 -12.25
CA GLY A 356 5.54 5.88 -13.49
C GLY A 356 4.42 6.19 -14.46
N TYR A 357 4.76 6.89 -15.55
CA TYR A 357 3.78 7.22 -16.58
C TYR A 357 3.15 5.95 -17.15
N SER A 358 1.83 5.98 -17.34
CA SER A 358 1.11 4.87 -17.93
C SER A 358 1.17 4.91 -19.45
N THR A 359 1.15 3.73 -20.10
CA THR A 359 0.75 3.62 -21.50
C THR A 359 -0.72 4.04 -21.70
N ALA A 360 -1.12 4.30 -22.95
CA ALA A 360 -2.47 4.73 -23.28
C ALA A 360 -3.58 3.74 -22.86
N ASP A 361 -3.25 2.48 -22.60
CA ASP A 361 -4.19 1.43 -22.21
C ASP A 361 -4.01 0.95 -20.76
N GLY A 362 -3.13 1.59 -19.97
CA GLY A 362 -2.89 1.19 -18.59
C GLY A 362 -1.99 -0.04 -18.42
N SER A 363 -1.54 -0.68 -19.51
CA SER A 363 -0.92 -2.01 -19.46
C SER A 363 0.59 -2.05 -19.24
N GLY A 364 1.25 -0.89 -19.25
CA GLY A 364 2.68 -0.80 -19.02
C GLY A 364 3.13 0.60 -18.68
N THR A 365 4.44 0.77 -18.60
CA THR A 365 5.09 2.05 -18.31
C THR A 365 5.50 2.75 -19.60
N ALA A 366 5.18 4.04 -19.70
CA ALA A 366 5.62 4.94 -20.75
C ALA A 366 6.83 5.77 -20.29
N THR A 367 7.60 6.29 -21.25
CA THR A 367 8.77 7.13 -20.96
C THR A 367 8.41 8.60 -20.69
N GLU A 368 7.20 9.01 -21.04
CA GLU A 368 6.68 10.37 -20.88
C GLU A 368 5.16 10.35 -20.73
N SER A 369 4.59 11.47 -20.29
CA SER A 369 3.14 11.63 -20.17
C SER A 369 2.46 11.29 -21.50
N THR A 370 1.59 10.29 -21.45
CA THR A 370 0.86 9.78 -22.60
C THR A 370 -0.62 10.09 -22.43
N THR A 371 -1.29 10.57 -23.47
CA THR A 371 -2.74 10.74 -23.44
C THR A 371 -3.41 9.39 -23.23
N PHE A 372 -4.18 9.26 -22.16
CA PHE A 372 -4.88 8.01 -21.84
C PHE A 372 -5.99 7.73 -22.84
N GLY A 373 -6.10 6.47 -23.28
CA GLY A 373 -7.02 6.02 -24.33
C GLY A 373 -8.45 5.77 -23.87
N GLY A 374 -8.72 5.84 -22.56
CA GLY A 374 -10.08 5.80 -22.01
C GLY A 374 -10.61 4.40 -21.70
N SER A 375 -9.81 3.34 -21.83
CA SER A 375 -10.24 1.97 -21.50
C SER A 375 -9.17 1.22 -20.72
N LEU A 376 -9.60 0.53 -19.66
CA LEU A 376 -8.81 -0.40 -18.87
C LEU A 376 -9.37 -1.81 -19.03
N ALA A 377 -8.51 -2.78 -19.32
CA ALA A 377 -8.91 -4.17 -19.47
C ALA A 377 -9.19 -4.86 -18.12
N ASP A 378 -9.95 -5.96 -18.17
CA ASP A 378 -9.97 -6.95 -17.08
C ASP A 378 -8.60 -7.65 -16.98
N ALA A 379 -8.40 -8.42 -15.92
CA ALA A 379 -7.23 -9.26 -15.75
C ALA A 379 -7.03 -10.20 -16.94
N SER A 380 -5.78 -10.42 -17.36
CA SER A 380 -5.47 -11.40 -18.41
C SER A 380 -5.36 -12.83 -17.87
N ASP A 381 -4.89 -13.01 -16.64
CA ASP A 381 -4.77 -14.30 -15.97
C ASP A 381 -4.76 -14.17 -14.44
N ALA A 382 -5.93 -14.35 -13.81
CA ALA A 382 -6.08 -14.32 -12.36
C ALA A 382 -5.33 -15.46 -11.62
N SER A 383 -4.85 -16.48 -12.33
CA SER A 383 -4.11 -17.58 -11.69
C SER A 383 -2.66 -17.24 -11.36
N VAL A 384 -2.13 -16.15 -11.93
CA VAL A 384 -0.75 -15.70 -11.68
C VAL A 384 -0.69 -14.96 -10.35
N THR A 385 -0.41 -15.66 -9.25
CA THR A 385 -0.21 -15.03 -7.94
C THR A 385 0.91 -13.99 -8.01
N GLY A 386 0.62 -12.75 -7.58
CA GLY A 386 1.57 -11.64 -7.64
C GLY A 386 1.81 -11.07 -9.04
N GLY A 387 0.99 -11.42 -10.03
CA GLY A 387 1.09 -10.89 -11.40
C GLY A 387 0.86 -9.37 -11.51
N GLY A 388 0.21 -8.78 -10.51
CA GLY A 388 -0.09 -7.35 -10.45
C GLY A 388 -1.22 -6.90 -11.38
N PRO A 389 -1.36 -5.58 -11.61
CA PRO A 389 -2.33 -4.99 -12.52
C PRO A 389 -2.22 -5.53 -13.94
N CYS A 390 -3.35 -5.62 -14.64
CA CYS A 390 -3.53 -6.24 -15.98
C CYS A 390 -3.27 -7.75 -16.08
N VAL A 391 -2.55 -8.35 -15.13
CA VAL A 391 -2.28 -9.80 -15.12
C VAL A 391 -3.24 -10.49 -14.17
N SER A 392 -3.03 -10.31 -12.86
CA SER A 392 -3.84 -10.97 -11.83
C SER A 392 -5.05 -10.16 -11.40
N THR A 393 -5.01 -8.84 -11.60
CA THR A 393 -6.14 -7.91 -11.41
C THR A 393 -6.41 -7.16 -12.72
N GLY A 394 -7.51 -6.41 -12.78
CA GLY A 394 -7.76 -5.51 -13.91
C GLY A 394 -6.59 -4.53 -14.12
N CYS A 395 -6.50 -3.94 -15.30
CA CYS A 395 -5.54 -2.86 -15.52
C CYS A 395 -5.85 -1.68 -14.61
N GLU A 396 -4.81 -1.09 -14.02
CA GLU A 396 -4.93 -0.03 -13.02
C GLU A 396 -4.14 1.19 -13.43
N VAL A 397 -4.76 2.36 -13.30
CA VAL A 397 -4.11 3.67 -13.44
C VAL A 397 -4.54 4.57 -12.31
N ASN A 398 -3.66 5.46 -11.89
CA ASN A 398 -3.99 6.61 -11.06
C ASN A 398 -3.79 7.92 -11.85
N VAL A 399 -4.36 9.00 -11.34
CA VAL A 399 -4.21 10.34 -11.94
C VAL A 399 -3.66 11.34 -10.94
N MET A 400 -2.71 12.13 -11.41
CA MET A 400 -2.05 13.21 -10.67
C MET A 400 -2.12 14.50 -11.51
N THR A 401 -1.76 15.64 -10.93
CA THR A 401 -1.54 16.88 -11.70
C THR A 401 -0.29 16.77 -12.56
N GLU A 402 -0.10 17.69 -13.52
CA GLU A 402 1.12 17.70 -14.36
C GLU A 402 2.35 18.29 -13.65
N THR A 403 2.17 18.82 -12.44
CA THR A 403 3.23 19.45 -11.66
C THR A 403 4.03 18.39 -10.91
N ASN A 404 5.31 18.25 -11.25
CA ASN A 404 6.23 17.39 -10.52
C ASN A 404 6.54 17.98 -9.14
N CYS A 405 6.63 17.12 -8.12
CA CYS A 405 6.95 17.53 -6.75
C CYS A 405 8.30 18.27 -6.66
N ALA A 406 9.25 17.97 -7.55
CA ALA A 406 10.56 18.61 -7.56
C ALA A 406 10.57 20.02 -8.17
N ASP A 407 9.52 20.40 -8.93
CA ASP A 407 9.45 21.68 -9.63
C ASP A 407 8.87 22.81 -8.75
N GLU A 408 8.20 22.47 -7.64
CA GLU A 408 7.60 23.40 -6.68
C GLU A 408 8.20 23.21 -5.26
N ASP A 409 7.54 23.72 -4.21
CA ASP A 409 7.98 23.63 -2.79
C ASP A 409 8.05 22.19 -2.22
N GLY A 410 7.96 21.15 -3.06
CA GLY A 410 7.92 19.75 -2.67
C GLY A 410 6.52 19.22 -2.39
N CYS A 411 6.38 17.89 -2.36
CA CYS A 411 5.17 17.23 -1.89
C CYS A 411 5.30 16.80 -0.42
N ILE A 412 4.16 16.70 0.28
CA ILE A 412 4.11 16.04 1.59
C ILE A 412 4.46 14.56 1.41
N GLY A 413 5.26 14.03 2.35
CA GLY A 413 5.66 12.63 2.39
C GLY A 413 6.83 12.31 1.47
N TYR A 414 7.11 11.02 1.30
CA TYR A 414 8.09 10.54 0.35
C TYR A 414 7.63 10.79 -1.09
N TYR A 415 8.59 11.15 -1.94
CA TYR A 415 8.46 11.15 -3.39
C TYR A 415 9.85 11.00 -4.02
N ASP A 416 9.89 10.46 -5.23
CA ASP A 416 11.07 10.44 -6.09
C ASP A 416 10.81 11.25 -7.37
N ASP A 417 11.60 11.05 -8.42
CA ASP A 417 11.47 11.77 -9.70
C ASP A 417 10.12 11.53 -10.39
N MET A 418 9.40 10.45 -10.02
CA MET A 418 8.04 10.15 -10.50
C MET A 418 6.95 10.64 -9.53
N GLY A 419 7.30 11.49 -8.57
CA GLY A 419 6.36 12.16 -7.69
C GLY A 419 5.68 13.36 -8.36
N PHE A 420 4.36 13.32 -8.47
CA PHE A 420 3.54 14.46 -8.91
C PHE A 420 2.63 14.95 -7.79
N HIS A 421 2.19 16.21 -7.87
CA HIS A 421 1.19 16.74 -6.95
C HIS A 421 -0.18 16.13 -7.21
N GLY A 422 -0.92 15.84 -6.14
CA GLY A 422 -2.37 15.56 -6.23
C GLY A 422 -3.19 16.85 -6.17
N TRP A 423 -4.50 16.73 -6.01
CA TRP A 423 -5.37 17.91 -5.82
C TRP A 423 -5.55 18.22 -4.33
N ASP A 424 -4.97 19.33 -3.90
CA ASP A 424 -4.99 19.78 -2.51
C ASP A 424 -6.26 20.55 -2.12
N GLY A 425 -6.49 20.68 -0.80
CA GLY A 425 -7.52 21.50 -0.19
C GLY A 425 -8.77 20.73 0.29
N GLY A 426 -9.40 21.19 1.37
CA GLY A 426 -10.57 20.53 1.97
C GLY A 426 -11.92 20.73 1.26
N MET A 427 -11.95 21.46 0.15
CA MET A 427 -13.15 21.62 -0.69
C MET A 427 -12.80 21.30 -2.15
N LYS A 428 -13.07 20.06 -2.57
CA LYS A 428 -12.75 19.55 -3.91
C LYS A 428 -13.75 18.53 -4.42
N MET A 429 -13.96 18.53 -5.73
CA MET A 429 -14.99 17.73 -6.38
C MET A 429 -14.41 17.06 -7.62
N PHE A 430 -14.61 15.75 -7.70
CA PHE A 430 -14.20 14.91 -8.82
C PHE A 430 -15.44 14.43 -9.56
N VAL A 431 -15.49 14.70 -10.85
CA VAL A 431 -16.59 14.31 -11.74
C VAL A 431 -16.04 13.33 -12.76
N THR A 432 -16.56 12.10 -12.79
CA THR A 432 -16.09 11.04 -13.70
C THR A 432 -17.25 10.45 -14.49
N LYS A 433 -17.16 10.51 -15.83
CA LYS A 433 -18.10 9.82 -16.72
C LYS A 433 -17.51 8.48 -17.11
N VAL A 434 -18.15 7.40 -16.68
CA VAL A 434 -17.59 6.05 -16.77
C VAL A 434 -18.64 5.01 -17.18
N GLN A 435 -18.17 3.87 -17.68
CA GLN A 435 -18.93 2.63 -17.81
C GLN A 435 -18.09 1.48 -17.24
N MET A 436 -18.72 0.56 -16.52
CA MET A 436 -18.09 -0.60 -15.90
C MET A 436 -18.53 -1.90 -16.60
N PRO A 437 -18.05 -2.19 -17.83
CA PRO A 437 -18.49 -3.35 -18.60
C PRO A 437 -18.13 -4.67 -17.92
N THR A 438 -18.88 -5.73 -18.18
CA THR A 438 -18.62 -7.07 -17.63
C THR A 438 -17.33 -7.68 -18.19
N GLY A 439 -16.39 -8.00 -17.30
CA GLY A 439 -15.18 -8.77 -17.58
C GLY A 439 -15.40 -10.28 -17.49
N SER A 440 -14.45 -11.05 -18.02
CA SER A 440 -14.53 -12.51 -18.07
C SER A 440 -13.65 -13.23 -17.05
N ILE A 441 -12.72 -12.53 -16.40
CA ILE A 441 -11.71 -13.13 -15.53
C ILE A 441 -11.97 -12.72 -14.08
N VAL A 442 -11.49 -11.55 -13.65
CA VAL A 442 -11.72 -11.05 -12.28
C VAL A 442 -13.03 -10.28 -12.23
N ASN A 443 -13.37 -9.52 -13.29
CA ASN A 443 -14.62 -8.79 -13.43
C ASN A 443 -14.91 -7.84 -12.25
N ARG A 444 -13.88 -7.12 -11.79
CA ARG A 444 -13.94 -6.32 -10.56
C ARG A 444 -13.47 -4.88 -10.77
N PRO A 445 -14.17 -4.10 -11.63
CA PRO A 445 -13.80 -2.71 -11.85
C PRO A 445 -14.02 -1.89 -10.59
N ALA A 446 -13.22 -0.85 -10.44
CA ALA A 446 -13.26 0.00 -9.27
C ALA A 446 -12.82 1.43 -9.57
N ILE A 447 -13.36 2.36 -8.80
CA ILE A 447 -12.93 3.74 -8.71
C ILE A 447 -12.77 4.04 -7.23
N TRP A 448 -11.57 4.42 -6.83
CA TRP A 448 -11.28 4.81 -5.44
C TRP A 448 -10.38 6.04 -5.41
N MET A 449 -10.30 6.65 -4.25
CA MET A 449 -9.50 7.82 -3.98
C MET A 449 -8.54 7.52 -2.85
N LEU A 450 -7.30 7.97 -3.01
CA LEU A 450 -6.24 7.85 -2.04
C LEU A 450 -5.69 9.24 -1.70
N ASN A 451 -5.16 9.40 -0.49
CA ASN A 451 -4.19 10.48 -0.27
C ASN A 451 -3.01 10.30 -1.24
N ALA A 452 -2.59 11.39 -1.88
CA ALA A 452 -1.61 11.36 -2.97
C ALA A 452 -0.23 10.82 -2.53
N GLN A 453 0.07 10.88 -1.22
CA GLN A 453 1.23 10.23 -0.63
C GLN A 453 1.27 8.71 -0.88
N VAL A 454 0.11 8.05 -0.95
CA VAL A 454 0.01 6.60 -1.09
C VAL A 454 0.59 6.15 -2.42
N VAL A 455 0.19 6.84 -3.51
CA VAL A 455 0.70 6.51 -4.84
C VAL A 455 2.16 6.95 -4.99
N ARG A 456 2.55 8.13 -4.47
CA ARG A 456 3.94 8.64 -4.56
C ARG A 456 4.98 7.76 -3.86
N ALA A 457 4.55 7.05 -2.81
CA ALA A 457 5.34 6.03 -2.14
C ALA A 457 5.19 4.69 -2.88
N ASN A 458 4.70 3.63 -2.23
CA ASN A 458 4.28 2.40 -2.91
C ASN A 458 2.86 2.04 -2.47
N GLN A 459 1.89 2.21 -3.37
CA GLN A 459 0.46 1.99 -3.10
C GLN A 459 0.14 0.63 -2.48
N TYR A 460 0.90 -0.42 -2.82
CA TYR A 460 0.69 -1.80 -2.34
C TYR A 460 1.83 -2.29 -1.43
N GLY A 461 2.61 -1.37 -0.88
CA GLY A 461 3.71 -1.67 0.02
C GLY A 461 3.89 -0.55 1.04
N CYS A 462 5.08 0.03 1.10
CA CYS A 462 5.33 1.12 2.04
C CYS A 462 4.56 2.40 1.64
N ASN A 463 3.53 2.74 2.41
CA ASN A 463 2.74 3.95 2.23
C ASN A 463 2.05 4.35 3.54
N CYS A 464 1.33 5.47 3.53
CA CYS A 464 0.58 5.95 4.69
C CYS A 464 -0.87 5.46 4.75
N ARG A 465 -1.37 4.69 3.77
CA ARG A 465 -2.80 4.34 3.59
C ARG A 465 -3.40 3.78 4.88
N GLY A 466 -2.68 2.83 5.48
CA GLY A 466 -3.17 1.96 6.55
C GLY A 466 -4.21 0.97 6.03
N GLU A 467 -4.11 -0.31 6.39
CA GLU A 467 -5.03 -1.33 5.87
C GLU A 467 -6.15 -1.64 6.87
N GLY A 468 -7.40 -1.66 6.37
CA GLY A 468 -8.56 -2.06 7.15
C GLY A 468 -8.76 -1.23 8.41
N SER A 469 -8.84 -1.90 9.57
CA SER A 469 -9.10 -1.25 10.85
C SER A 469 -7.86 -0.64 11.52
N GLU A 470 -6.70 -0.64 10.86
CA GLU A 470 -5.51 0.04 11.38
C GLU A 470 -5.55 1.53 11.09
N GLY A 471 -6.19 1.91 9.97
CA GLY A 471 -6.32 3.29 9.54
C GLY A 471 -5.02 3.90 9.05
N GLY A 472 -5.11 4.96 8.25
CA GLY A 472 -3.98 5.80 7.90
C GLY A 472 -4.41 7.07 7.17
N CYS A 473 -3.58 7.60 6.28
CA CYS A 473 -3.89 8.79 5.48
C CYS A 473 -5.09 8.59 4.53
N GLY A 474 -5.66 7.39 4.47
CA GLY A 474 -7.05 7.15 4.05
C GLY A 474 -7.23 6.63 2.63
N GLU A 475 -8.32 5.88 2.45
CA GLU A 475 -8.80 5.32 1.19
C GLU A 475 -10.32 5.42 1.14
N LEU A 476 -10.87 5.99 0.06
CA LEU A 476 -12.30 6.07 -0.20
C LEU A 476 -12.61 5.29 -1.49
N ASP A 477 -13.27 4.15 -1.35
CA ASP A 477 -13.90 3.50 -2.49
C ASP A 477 -15.12 4.31 -2.89
N ILE A 478 -15.12 4.81 -4.13
CA ILE A 478 -16.21 5.64 -4.65
C ILE A 478 -17.24 4.74 -5.30
N ALA A 479 -16.78 3.85 -6.17
CA ALA A 479 -17.61 2.88 -6.87
C ALA A 479 -16.77 1.63 -7.14
N GLU A 480 -16.85 0.65 -6.24
CA GLU A 480 -16.14 -0.62 -6.37
C GLU A 480 -17.12 -1.79 -6.53
N VAL A 481 -16.88 -2.65 -7.50
CA VAL A 481 -17.48 -3.99 -7.47
C VAL A 481 -16.66 -4.82 -6.49
N ILE A 482 -17.22 -5.28 -5.38
CA ILE A 482 -16.51 -6.10 -4.39
C ILE A 482 -16.81 -7.59 -4.57
N GLU A 483 -15.89 -8.48 -4.17
CA GLU A 483 -16.06 -9.94 -4.32
C GLU A 483 -17.22 -10.53 -3.53
N THR A 484 -17.68 -9.85 -2.47
CA THR A 484 -18.82 -10.31 -1.66
C THR A 484 -20.15 -10.18 -2.42
N ASN A 485 -20.23 -9.32 -3.44
CA ASN A 485 -21.32 -9.33 -4.40
C ASN A 485 -21.06 -10.34 -5.52
N THR A 486 -21.52 -11.57 -5.35
CA THR A 486 -21.31 -12.66 -6.33
C THR A 486 -21.86 -12.36 -7.72
N ASP A 487 -22.94 -11.57 -7.80
CA ASP A 487 -23.56 -11.20 -9.08
C ASP A 487 -22.79 -10.09 -9.81
N LYS A 488 -21.92 -9.36 -9.09
CA LYS A 488 -21.04 -8.29 -9.60
C LYS A 488 -21.80 -7.22 -10.38
N ASP A 489 -23.05 -6.98 -9.99
CA ASP A 489 -24.05 -6.13 -10.64
C ASP A 489 -24.30 -4.79 -9.93
N LYS A 490 -23.53 -4.51 -8.88
CA LYS A 490 -23.64 -3.32 -8.03
C LYS A 490 -22.27 -2.77 -7.69
N VAL A 491 -22.25 -1.51 -7.28
CA VAL A 491 -21.05 -0.83 -6.76
C VAL A 491 -21.23 -0.41 -5.31
N SER A 492 -20.11 -0.46 -4.60
CA SER A 492 -19.92 -0.27 -3.18
C SER A 492 -19.09 0.98 -2.91
N THR A 493 -19.19 1.51 -1.69
CA THR A 493 -18.40 2.64 -1.21
C THR A 493 -17.97 2.35 0.21
N HIS A 494 -16.69 2.53 0.52
CA HIS A 494 -16.16 2.40 1.86
C HIS A 494 -15.16 3.52 2.08
N TYR A 495 -15.11 4.04 3.31
CA TYR A 495 -14.13 5.04 3.68
C TYR A 495 -13.33 4.55 4.88
N TYR A 496 -12.02 4.36 4.65
CA TYR A 496 -11.02 3.95 5.62
C TYR A 496 -10.23 5.19 6.05
N PHE A 497 -10.16 5.48 7.36
CA PHE A 497 -9.52 6.68 7.89
C PHE A 497 -8.54 6.39 9.03
N TYR A 498 -7.74 7.39 9.39
CA TYR A 498 -6.55 7.26 10.24
C TYR A 498 -6.78 6.73 11.65
N ASP A 499 -8.00 6.73 12.17
CA ASP A 499 -8.26 6.20 13.51
C ASP A 499 -8.53 4.69 13.52
N GLY A 500 -8.51 4.06 12.33
CA GLY A 500 -8.69 2.62 12.16
C GLY A 500 -10.13 2.15 12.37
N SER A 501 -11.08 3.04 12.65
CA SER A 501 -12.47 2.65 12.59
C SER A 501 -12.95 2.66 11.14
N VAL A 502 -13.52 1.54 10.70
CA VAL A 502 -14.26 1.52 9.44
C VAL A 502 -15.59 2.19 9.72
N SER A 503 -15.93 3.24 8.96
CA SER A 503 -17.23 3.89 9.10
C SER A 503 -18.35 2.86 8.90
N PRO A 504 -19.38 2.83 9.78
CA PRO A 504 -20.50 1.92 9.60
C PRO A 504 -21.31 2.30 8.36
N GLY A 505 -21.01 1.66 7.24
CA GLY A 505 -21.87 1.68 6.07
C GLY A 505 -21.13 1.63 4.73
N GLY A 506 -21.54 0.65 3.91
CA GLY A 506 -21.48 0.78 2.45
C GLY A 506 -21.29 -0.51 1.63
N ASP A 507 -22.13 -1.55 1.78
CA ASP A 507 -21.96 -2.75 0.93
C ASP A 507 -22.33 -2.53 -0.54
N ASN A 508 -23.42 -1.84 -0.86
CA ASN A 508 -23.79 -1.50 -2.24
C ASN A 508 -24.71 -0.28 -2.21
N TYR A 509 -24.49 0.72 -3.07
CA TYR A 509 -25.34 1.93 -3.10
C TYR A 509 -25.96 2.21 -4.48
N ALA A 510 -25.35 1.69 -5.55
CA ALA A 510 -25.81 1.88 -6.92
C ALA A 510 -25.72 0.59 -7.74
N VAL A 511 -26.46 0.55 -8.85
CA VAL A 511 -26.34 -0.52 -9.85
C VAL A 511 -25.06 -0.29 -10.64
N ARG A 512 -24.32 -1.36 -10.94
CA ARG A 512 -23.13 -1.26 -11.77
C ARG A 512 -23.52 -0.78 -13.18
N PRO A 513 -22.87 0.27 -13.73
CA PRO A 513 -23.18 0.79 -15.06
C PRO A 513 -22.57 -0.10 -16.16
N THR A 514 -23.19 -1.26 -16.43
CA THR A 514 -22.67 -2.25 -17.39
C THR A 514 -22.90 -1.85 -18.85
N ASP A 515 -24.10 -1.37 -19.18
CA ASP A 515 -24.55 -1.21 -20.57
C ASP A 515 -24.56 0.25 -21.06
N SER A 516 -24.44 1.21 -20.15
CA SER A 516 -24.43 2.64 -20.46
C SER A 516 -23.51 3.39 -19.51
N ALA A 517 -22.99 4.53 -19.96
CA ALA A 517 -22.20 5.41 -19.11
C ALA A 517 -23.08 6.13 -18.07
N VAL A 518 -22.52 6.36 -16.90
CA VAL A 518 -23.06 7.21 -15.82
C VAL A 518 -22.01 8.24 -15.43
N THR A 519 -22.42 9.27 -14.69
CA THR A 519 -21.50 10.26 -14.14
C THR A 519 -21.48 10.17 -12.62
N TYR A 520 -20.35 9.82 -12.03
CA TYR A 520 -20.14 9.94 -10.58
C TYR A 520 -19.60 11.33 -10.25
N VAL A 521 -20.21 11.99 -9.27
CA VAL A 521 -19.72 13.25 -8.69
C VAL A 521 -19.38 12.97 -7.22
N THR A 522 -18.09 13.02 -6.89
CA THR A 522 -17.57 12.86 -5.53
C THR A 522 -17.19 14.24 -5.00
N ILE A 523 -17.89 14.69 -3.96
CA ILE A 523 -17.75 16.01 -3.35
C ILE A 523 -17.13 15.82 -1.97
N ILE A 524 -16.00 16.47 -1.74
CA ILE A 524 -15.35 16.61 -0.42
C ILE A 524 -15.55 18.06 0.00
N ASP A 525 -16.23 18.27 1.13
CA ASP A 525 -16.53 19.59 1.67
C ASP A 525 -16.23 19.62 3.16
N ASN A 526 -15.16 20.32 3.55
CA ASN A 526 -14.75 20.50 4.94
C ASN A 526 -15.51 21.59 5.70
N SER A 527 -16.59 22.15 5.13
CA SER A 527 -17.44 23.07 5.86
C SER A 527 -18.16 22.37 7.02
N SER A 528 -18.50 23.14 8.06
CA SER A 528 -19.20 22.65 9.25
C SER A 528 -18.49 21.46 9.94
N THR A 529 -19.09 20.27 9.94
CA THR A 529 -18.51 19.05 10.50
C THR A 529 -17.89 18.14 9.44
N GLY A 530 -17.79 18.58 8.19
CA GLY A 530 -17.27 17.78 7.09
C GLY A 530 -18.32 16.84 6.48
N THR A 531 -18.31 16.78 5.15
CA THR A 531 -19.15 15.90 4.34
C THR A 531 -18.35 15.35 3.16
N ILE A 532 -18.49 14.05 2.92
CA ILE A 532 -18.11 13.42 1.64
C ILE A 532 -19.40 12.87 1.02
N LYS A 533 -19.78 13.39 -0.15
CA LYS A 533 -21.00 13.01 -0.87
C LYS A 533 -20.62 12.40 -2.21
N ILE A 534 -21.13 11.21 -2.48
CA ILE A 534 -21.05 10.57 -3.79
C ILE A 534 -22.46 10.57 -4.37
N ILE A 535 -22.62 11.09 -5.59
CA ILE A 535 -23.87 11.01 -6.35
C ILE A 535 -23.60 10.39 -7.71
N GLU A 536 -24.58 9.64 -8.21
CA GLU A 536 -24.65 9.16 -9.58
C GLU A 536 -25.68 9.99 -10.34
N LEU A 537 -25.27 10.50 -11.50
CA LEU A 537 -26.12 11.19 -12.47
C LEU A 537 -26.19 10.39 -13.76
N GLY A 538 -27.16 10.72 -14.62
CA GLY A 538 -27.17 10.23 -16.00
C GLY A 538 -25.87 10.56 -16.74
N GLY A 539 -25.45 9.69 -17.67
CA GLY A 539 -24.19 9.86 -18.40
C GLY A 539 -24.05 11.18 -19.16
N ASP A 540 -25.17 11.82 -19.52
CA ASP A 540 -25.20 13.11 -20.25
C ASP A 540 -25.76 14.27 -19.42
N ASP A 541 -25.97 14.06 -18.11
CA ASP A 541 -26.58 15.07 -17.22
C ASP A 541 -25.58 16.12 -16.71
N PHE A 542 -24.28 15.88 -16.88
CA PHE A 542 -23.21 16.81 -16.55
C PHE A 542 -22.51 17.33 -17.82
N ASP A 543 -22.34 18.65 -17.88
CA ASP A 543 -21.61 19.34 -18.95
C ASP A 543 -20.14 19.50 -18.55
N PHE A 544 -19.24 18.75 -19.20
CA PHE A 544 -17.80 18.77 -18.91
C PHE A 544 -17.07 20.00 -19.49
N ASP A 545 -17.73 20.76 -20.36
CA ASP A 545 -17.13 21.97 -20.97
C ASP A 545 -17.17 23.17 -20.02
N VAL A 546 -17.89 23.08 -18.90
CA VAL A 546 -18.03 24.20 -17.94
C VAL A 546 -16.72 24.50 -17.22
N ASP A 547 -16.42 25.79 -17.01
CA ASP A 547 -15.26 26.23 -16.25
C ASP A 547 -15.50 26.24 -14.74
N ALA A 548 -16.77 26.25 -14.31
CA ALA A 548 -17.14 26.24 -12.91
C ALA A 548 -18.56 25.70 -12.68
N VAL A 549 -18.79 25.15 -11.49
CA VAL A 549 -20.11 24.76 -10.96
C VAL A 549 -20.49 25.70 -9.83
N SER A 550 -21.73 26.18 -9.80
CA SER A 550 -22.12 27.18 -8.81
C SER A 550 -22.16 26.60 -7.39
N ALA A 551 -21.83 27.44 -6.40
CA ALA A 551 -21.90 27.05 -4.98
C ALA A 551 -23.32 26.56 -4.59
N ASP A 552 -24.36 27.20 -5.12
CA ASP A 552 -25.76 26.81 -4.90
C ASP A 552 -26.05 25.42 -5.46
N GLN A 553 -25.50 25.08 -6.63
CA GLN A 553 -25.68 23.76 -7.22
C GLN A 553 -25.02 22.68 -6.38
N VAL A 554 -23.77 22.87 -5.96
CA VAL A 554 -23.06 21.90 -5.12
C VAL A 554 -23.75 21.76 -3.76
N THR A 555 -24.20 22.86 -3.16
CA THR A 555 -24.99 22.84 -1.91
C THR A 555 -26.28 22.04 -2.08
N SER A 556 -26.94 22.15 -3.24
CA SER A 556 -28.14 21.37 -3.54
C SER A 556 -27.87 19.86 -3.65
N TRP A 557 -26.72 19.47 -4.21
CA TRP A 557 -26.30 18.07 -4.30
C TRP A 557 -25.91 17.48 -2.93
N ILE A 558 -25.19 18.25 -2.11
CA ILE A 558 -24.87 17.86 -0.73
C ILE A 558 -26.16 17.66 0.08
N SER A 559 -27.13 18.56 -0.08
CA SER A 559 -28.40 18.54 0.66
C SER A 559 -29.44 17.54 0.11
N ALA A 560 -29.18 16.95 -1.06
CA ALA A 560 -30.11 16.00 -1.67
C ALA A 560 -30.26 14.75 -0.80
N SER A 561 -31.49 14.25 -0.70
CA SER A 561 -31.79 13.02 0.04
C SER A 561 -30.95 11.86 -0.47
N VAL A 562 -30.51 11.00 0.45
CA VAL A 562 -29.75 9.81 0.09
C VAL A 562 -30.67 8.83 -0.65
N GLU A 563 -30.39 8.62 -1.92
CA GLU A 563 -30.98 7.54 -2.72
C GLU A 563 -30.05 6.32 -2.70
N ASN A 564 -30.13 5.52 -1.63
CA ASN A 564 -29.48 4.22 -1.62
C ASN A 564 -30.46 3.22 -2.24
N LEU A 565 -30.14 2.72 -3.44
CA LEU A 565 -31.05 1.85 -4.21
C LEU A 565 -31.28 0.48 -3.55
N LEU A 566 -30.63 0.18 -2.42
CA LEU A 566 -30.56 -1.16 -1.84
C LEU A 566 -30.80 -1.20 -0.31
N SER A 567 -31.25 -0.09 0.30
CA SER A 567 -31.65 -0.03 1.71
C SER A 567 -33.04 -0.61 1.98
#